data_AF-A0A7J6NAY9-F1
#
_entry.id   AF-A0A7J6NAY9-F1
#
_cell.length_a   1.000
_cell.length_b   1.000
_cell.length_c   1.000
_cell.angle_alpha   90.00
_cell.angle_beta   90.00
_cell.angle_gamma   90.00
#
_symmetry.space_group_name_H-M   'P 1'
#
loop_
_entity.id
_entity.type
_entity.pdbx_description
1 polymer ?
#
loop_
_entity_poly.entity_id
_entity_poly.type
_entity_poly.pdbx_seq_one_letter_code
_entity_poly.pdbx_strand_id
1 'polypeptide(L)'
;KSPAQLLPEGDCLRGRTYPIPKAPSKETVNFVTGNPMYGPWPVGMEQAMFGMGCFWCSENLFVKMDGVFSTQVGYAQGTTPNPTYEEVCSGNTNQVEVTRIVYDPKI
;
A
#
# COMPACT_ATOMS: atom_id res chain seq x y z
N LYS A 1 9.97 -23.75 8.53
CA LYS A 1 10.71 -22.50 8.82
C LYS A 1 9.97 -21.79 9.94
N SER A 2 10.66 -21.30 10.97
CA SER A 2 10.02 -20.46 11.98
C SER A 2 9.43 -19.21 11.30
N PRO A 3 8.29 -18.68 11.80
CA PRO A 3 7.77 -17.40 11.34
C PRO A 3 8.86 -16.33 11.49
N ALA A 4 8.94 -15.42 10.52
CA ALA A 4 9.77 -14.23 10.70
C ALA A 4 9.25 -13.47 11.92
N GLN A 5 10.15 -13.12 12.84
CA GLN A 5 9.83 -12.32 14.00
C GLN A 5 10.08 -10.86 13.66
N LEU A 6 9.29 -9.95 14.26
CA LEU A 6 9.54 -8.53 14.14
C LEU A 6 10.88 -8.19 14.81
N LEU A 7 11.65 -7.33 14.15
CA LEU A 7 12.87 -6.76 14.73
C LEU A 7 12.51 -5.79 15.85
N PRO A 8 13.35 -5.64 16.88
CA PRO A 8 13.27 -4.50 17.79
C PRO A 8 13.29 -3.18 17.01
N GLU A 9 12.56 -2.15 17.47
CA GLU A 9 12.43 -0.89 16.73
C GLU A 9 13.78 -0.21 16.46
N GLY A 10 14.72 -0.28 17.40
CA GLY A 10 16.07 0.29 17.27
C GLY A 10 16.95 -0.38 16.21
N ASP A 11 16.60 -1.59 15.79
CA ASP A 11 17.33 -2.37 14.79
C ASP A 11 16.74 -2.18 13.37
N CYS A 12 15.59 -1.51 13.28
CA CYS A 12 14.99 -1.17 11.99
C CYS A 12 15.74 -0.01 11.32
N LEU A 13 15.70 0.02 9.98
CA LEU A 13 16.21 1.13 9.20
C LEU A 13 15.51 2.43 9.62
N ARG A 14 16.26 3.52 9.66
CA ARG A 14 15.74 4.84 10.06
C ARG A 14 14.75 5.43 9.05
N GLY A 15 14.83 5.00 7.78
CA GLY A 15 13.99 5.52 6.71
C GLY A 15 14.24 7.00 6.46
N ARG A 16 13.17 7.74 6.17
CA ARG A 16 13.22 9.16 5.77
C ARG A 16 11.98 9.91 6.24
N THR A 17 12.11 11.24 6.39
CA THR A 17 11.02 12.12 6.85
C THR A 17 10.09 12.58 5.72
N TYR A 18 10.47 12.36 4.46
CA TYR A 18 9.73 12.75 3.27
C TYR A 18 9.31 11.52 2.46
N PRO A 19 8.25 11.60 1.64
CA PRO A 19 7.81 10.47 0.80
C PRO A 19 8.91 9.96 -0.15
N ILE A 20 8.76 8.74 -0.65
CA ILE A 20 9.69 8.19 -1.65
C ILE A 20 9.75 9.08 -2.92
N PRO A 21 10.91 9.19 -3.58
CA PRO A 21 11.00 9.85 -4.87
C PRO A 21 10.00 9.25 -5.86
N LYS A 22 9.28 10.11 -6.61
CA LYS A 22 8.25 9.72 -7.58
C LYS A 22 7.04 8.99 -6.98
N ALA A 23 6.78 9.17 -5.68
CA ALA A 23 5.47 8.83 -5.14
C ALA A 23 4.36 9.52 -5.96
N PRO A 24 3.22 8.85 -6.21
CA PRO A 24 2.06 9.47 -6.82
C PRO A 24 1.68 10.79 -6.14
N SER A 25 1.36 11.81 -6.94
CA SER A 25 0.82 13.08 -6.44
C SER A 25 -0.69 12.99 -6.22
N LYS A 26 -1.28 14.01 -5.58
CA LYS A 26 -2.74 14.06 -5.35
C LYS A 26 -3.55 14.08 -6.64
N GLU A 27 -2.95 14.54 -7.73
CA GLU A 27 -3.54 14.62 -9.07
C GLU A 27 -3.34 13.32 -9.87
N THR A 28 -2.59 12.36 -9.33
CA THR A 28 -2.34 11.09 -10.01
C THR A 28 -3.60 10.23 -10.01
N VAL A 29 -3.89 9.64 -11.17
CA VAL A 29 -4.98 8.70 -11.38
C VAL A 29 -4.47 7.28 -11.45
N ASN A 30 -5.30 6.33 -11.01
CA ASN A 30 -5.04 4.91 -11.16
C ASN A 30 -5.01 4.57 -12.65
N PHE A 31 -3.95 3.87 -13.07
CA PHE A 31 -3.71 3.59 -14.49
C PHE A 31 -4.81 2.75 -15.14
N VAL A 32 -5.44 1.85 -14.40
CA VAL A 32 -6.45 0.91 -14.94
C VAL A 32 -7.84 1.53 -14.88
N THR A 33 -8.23 2.11 -13.74
CA THR A 33 -9.60 2.63 -13.57
C THR A 33 -9.76 4.07 -14.06
N GLY A 34 -8.66 4.82 -14.22
CA GLY A 34 -8.67 6.24 -14.54
C GLY A 34 -9.16 7.15 -13.39
N ASN A 35 -9.48 6.57 -12.23
CA ASN A 35 -10.00 7.30 -11.07
C ASN A 35 -8.86 7.85 -10.19
N PRO A 36 -9.10 8.90 -9.38
CA PRO A 36 -8.10 9.44 -8.47
C PRO A 36 -7.48 8.37 -7.53
N MET A 37 -6.17 8.48 -7.27
CA MET A 37 -5.48 7.64 -6.27
C MET A 37 -5.48 8.23 -4.86
N TYR A 38 -5.96 9.47 -4.73
CA TYR A 38 -6.12 10.18 -3.47
C TYR A 38 -7.52 10.78 -3.38
N GLY A 39 -8.04 10.83 -2.15
CA GLY A 39 -9.33 11.43 -1.89
C GLY A 39 -9.36 12.94 -2.16
N PRO A 40 -10.55 13.56 -2.13
CA PRO A 40 -11.80 12.98 -1.60
C PRO A 40 -12.39 11.89 -2.50
N TRP A 41 -12.91 10.84 -1.86
CA TRP A 41 -13.60 9.76 -2.56
C TRP A 41 -15.06 10.14 -2.83
N PRO A 42 -15.72 9.54 -3.84
CA PRO A 42 -17.16 9.62 -3.98
C PRO A 42 -17.89 9.24 -2.68
N VAL A 43 -19.04 9.87 -2.42
CA VAL A 43 -19.84 9.62 -1.22
C VAL A 43 -20.28 8.15 -1.17
N GLY A 44 -20.12 7.52 -0.01
CA GLY A 44 -20.48 6.13 0.22
C GLY A 44 -19.38 5.12 -0.05
N MET A 45 -18.23 5.55 -0.59
CA MET A 45 -17.07 4.68 -0.75
C MET A 45 -16.38 4.36 0.58
N GLU A 46 -15.91 3.13 0.72
CA GLU A 46 -15.12 2.65 1.84
C GLU A 46 -13.69 2.30 1.42
N GLN A 47 -12.82 2.11 2.42
CA GLN A 47 -11.42 1.73 2.22
C GLN A 47 -11.10 0.46 2.99
N ALA A 48 -10.38 -0.45 2.33
CA ALA A 48 -9.82 -1.64 2.96
C ALA A 48 -8.34 -1.80 2.59
N MET A 49 -7.57 -2.46 3.45
CA MET A 49 -6.14 -2.72 3.25
C MET A 49 -5.84 -4.19 3.51
N PHE A 50 -5.15 -4.82 2.56
CA PHE A 50 -4.87 -6.25 2.58
C PHE A 50 -3.38 -6.52 2.48
N GLY A 51 -2.84 -7.36 3.37
CA GLY A 51 -1.50 -7.93 3.25
C GLY A 51 -1.59 -9.37 2.74
N MET A 52 -1.24 -9.58 1.46
CA MET A 52 -1.46 -10.87 0.75
C MET A 52 -0.20 -11.40 0.05
N GLY A 53 0.98 -10.99 0.51
CA GLY A 53 2.25 -11.25 -0.18
C GLY A 53 2.55 -10.17 -1.20
N CYS A 54 3.02 -10.55 -2.40
CA CYS A 54 3.43 -9.59 -3.41
C CYS A 54 2.28 -8.67 -3.82
N PHE A 55 2.42 -7.37 -3.57
CA PHE A 55 1.38 -6.37 -3.81
C PHE A 55 0.98 -6.21 -5.30
N TRP A 56 1.82 -6.61 -6.25
CA TRP A 56 1.53 -6.57 -7.68
C TRP A 56 0.46 -7.58 -8.05
N CYS A 57 0.51 -8.77 -7.42
CA CYS A 57 -0.46 -9.83 -7.65
C CYS A 57 -1.81 -9.46 -7.03
N SER A 58 -1.81 -8.98 -5.78
CA SER A 58 -3.04 -8.57 -5.10
C SER A 58 -3.68 -7.35 -5.78
N GLU A 59 -2.92 -6.31 -6.13
CA GLU A 59 -3.48 -5.16 -6.84
C GLU A 59 -4.12 -5.54 -8.17
N ASN A 60 -3.44 -6.35 -8.99
CA ASN A 60 -3.97 -6.81 -10.27
C ASN A 60 -5.25 -7.66 -10.14
N LEU A 61 -5.47 -8.30 -8.98
CA LEU A 61 -6.71 -8.98 -8.65
C LEU A 61 -7.81 -7.95 -8.29
N PHE A 62 -7.54 -7.07 -7.32
CA PHE A 62 -8.53 -6.10 -6.82
C PHE A 62 -8.98 -5.10 -7.86
N VAL A 63 -8.06 -4.56 -8.68
CA VAL A 63 -8.37 -3.48 -9.62
C VAL A 63 -9.38 -3.86 -10.71
N LYS A 64 -9.63 -5.16 -10.90
CA LYS A 64 -10.58 -5.69 -11.89
C LYS A 64 -11.91 -6.14 -11.28
N MET A 65 -12.03 -6.10 -9.95
CA MET A 65 -13.26 -6.51 -9.28
C MET A 65 -14.34 -5.44 -9.42
N ASP A 66 -15.58 -5.89 -9.54
CA ASP A 66 -16.73 -4.99 -9.57
C ASP A 66 -16.84 -4.23 -8.25
N GLY A 67 -17.31 -2.99 -8.32
CA GLY A 67 -17.38 -2.08 -7.18
C GLY A 67 -16.05 -1.47 -6.71
N VAL A 68 -14.90 -1.90 -7.25
CA VAL A 68 -13.61 -1.27 -6.92
C VAL A 68 -13.41 0.02 -7.72
N PHE A 69 -13.32 1.14 -7.02
CA PHE A 69 -13.14 2.47 -7.60
C PHE A 69 -11.67 2.77 -7.94
N SER A 70 -10.76 2.49 -7.00
CA SER A 70 -9.33 2.80 -7.16
C SER A 70 -8.50 1.90 -6.25
N THR A 71 -7.30 1.54 -6.71
CA THR A 71 -6.32 0.77 -5.92
C THR A 71 -5.04 1.56 -5.74
N GLN A 72 -4.35 1.30 -4.63
CA GLN A 72 -2.98 1.75 -4.40
C GLN A 72 -2.20 0.64 -3.68
N VAL A 73 -0.90 0.57 -3.93
CA VAL A 73 0.01 -0.34 -3.22
C VAL A 73 1.02 0.43 -2.40
N GLY A 74 1.52 -0.21 -1.35
CA GLY A 74 2.56 0.37 -0.52
C GLY A 74 2.95 -0.56 0.62
N TYR A 75 3.50 0.04 1.67
CA TYR A 75 3.95 -0.69 2.84
C TYR A 75 3.29 -0.11 4.09
N ALA A 76 2.83 -0.98 4.98
CA ALA A 76 2.17 -0.57 6.21
C ALA A 76 2.46 -1.53 7.37
N GLN A 77 2.09 -1.09 8.57
CA GLN A 77 2.19 -1.84 9.82
C GLN A 77 3.62 -2.24 10.24
N GLY A 78 4.64 -1.55 9.71
CA GLY A 78 6.03 -1.66 10.16
C GLY A 78 6.56 -0.42 10.88
N THR A 79 7.87 -0.44 11.16
CA THR A 79 8.53 0.56 12.00
C THR A 79 9.17 1.68 11.17
N THR A 80 9.86 1.32 10.07
CA THR A 80 10.62 2.31 9.28
C THR A 80 9.70 3.28 8.54
N PRO A 81 9.84 4.60 8.75
CA PRO A 81 9.01 5.59 8.05
C PRO A 81 9.44 5.82 6.59
N ASN A 82 8.44 6.00 5.71
CA ASN A 82 8.61 6.26 4.28
C ASN A 82 9.65 5.37 3.57
N PRO A 83 9.61 4.03 3.74
CA PRO A 83 10.64 3.14 3.21
C PRO A 83 10.58 3.03 1.69
N THR A 84 11.70 2.73 1.03
CA THR A 84 11.71 2.29 -0.38
C THR A 84 11.48 0.79 -0.50
N TYR A 85 11.21 0.33 -1.73
CA TYR A 85 11.11 -1.10 -2.01
C TYR A 85 12.37 -1.86 -1.60
N GLU A 86 13.56 -1.34 -1.93
CA GLU A 86 14.83 -1.98 -1.60
C GLU A 86 15.05 -2.10 -0.09
N GLU A 87 14.66 -1.07 0.67
CA GLU A 87 14.73 -1.09 2.13
C GLU A 87 13.78 -2.16 2.71
N VAL A 88 12.56 -2.28 2.19
CA VAL A 88 11.62 -3.32 2.63
C VAL A 88 12.12 -4.72 2.26
N CYS A 89 12.63 -4.91 1.04
CA CYS A 89 13.19 -6.18 0.61
C CYS A 89 14.42 -6.62 1.41
N SER A 90 15.12 -5.70 2.08
CA SER A 90 16.21 -6.05 2.99
C SER A 90 15.74 -6.81 4.24
N GLY A 91 14.45 -6.72 4.58
CA GLY A 91 13.87 -7.30 5.79
C GLY A 91 14.02 -6.42 7.04
N ASN A 92 14.71 -5.28 6.95
CA ASN A 92 15.08 -4.47 8.11
C ASN A 92 14.11 -3.32 8.42
N THR A 93 12.84 -3.43 8.02
CA THR A 93 11.85 -2.35 8.19
C THR A 93 10.63 -2.72 9.02
N ASN A 94 10.43 -4.01 9.27
CA ASN A 94 9.18 -4.60 9.80
C ASN A 94 7.93 -4.31 8.96
N GLN A 95 8.08 -3.73 7.77
CA GLN A 95 6.95 -3.32 6.94
C GLN A 95 6.38 -4.51 6.16
N VAL A 96 5.08 -4.47 5.91
CA VAL A 96 4.37 -5.48 5.12
C VAL A 96 3.90 -4.85 3.82
N GLU A 97 4.09 -5.56 2.71
CA GLU A 97 3.46 -5.22 1.44
C GLU A 97 1.94 -5.28 1.54
N VAL A 98 1.29 -4.16 1.22
CA VAL A 98 -0.16 -4.03 1.32
C VAL A 98 -0.76 -3.44 0.04
N THR A 99 -1.97 -3.89 -0.27
CA THR A 99 -2.85 -3.25 -1.25
C THR A 99 -3.97 -2.56 -0.52
N ARG A 100 -4.13 -1.25 -0.75
CA ARG A 100 -5.29 -0.47 -0.34
C ARG A 100 -6.28 -0.39 -1.50
N ILE A 101 -7.55 -0.62 -1.20
CA ILE A 101 -8.64 -0.48 -2.15
C ILE A 101 -9.62 0.59 -1.66
N VAL A 102 -10.20 1.31 -2.61
CA VAL A 102 -11.38 2.16 -2.42
C VAL A 102 -12.51 1.50 -3.18
N TYR A 103 -13.62 1.18 -2.51
CA TYR A 103 -14.70 0.38 -3.09
C TYR A 103 -16.09 0.85 -2.63
N ASP A 104 -17.12 0.53 -3.40
CA ASP A 104 -18.52 0.71 -3.01
C ASP A 104 -18.98 -0.53 -2.22
N PRO A 105 -19.33 -0.42 -0.92
CA PRO A 105 -19.75 -1.56 -0.11
C PRO A 105 -21.14 -2.10 -0.46
N LYS A 106 -21.87 -1.48 -1.39
CA LYS A 106 -23.23 -1.90 -1.81
C LYS A 106 -23.24 -2.79 -3.05
N ILE A 107 -22.09 -2.98 -3.68
CA ILE A 107 -21.87 -3.90 -4.81
C ILE A 107 -21.24 -5.18 -4.25
#